data_AF-A0A6C1EGK9-F1
#
_entry.id   AF-A0A6C1EGK9-F1
#
_cell.length_a   1.000
_cell.length_b   1.000
_cell.length_c   1.000
_cell.angle_alpha   90.00
_cell.angle_beta   90.00
_cell.angle_gamma   90.00
#
_symmetry.space_group_name_H-M   'P 1'
#
loop_
_entity.id
_entity.type
_entity.pdbx_description
1 polymer ?
#
loop_
_entity_poly.entity_id
_entity_poly.type
_entity_poly.pdbx_seq_one_letter_code
_entity_poly.pdbx_strand_id
1 'polypeptide(L)'
;MADLYSGSTLESLLDGLTDLNRIPKEYSPLLEPYFQNIAKDENLKSKALEICRSNFHKWKAEDEKGVDPEITRRCLNLWYVIKGKEYKKLKNPPPADNIIKDEIDVSNIEDLNVGRLEFDEYGKPITNPLDNLTLEEVEVSDFIKE
;
A
#
# COMPACT_ATOMS: atom_id res chain seq x y z
N MET A 1 -15.31 4.16 20.94
CA MET A 1 -14.92 3.85 19.55
C MET A 1 -15.65 2.57 19.18
N ALA A 2 -16.56 2.64 18.20
CA ALA A 2 -17.27 1.46 17.74
C ALA A 2 -16.28 0.43 17.22
N ASP A 3 -16.58 -0.85 17.45
CA ASP A 3 -15.70 -2.00 17.29
C ASP A 3 -15.47 -2.32 15.80
N LEU A 4 -14.76 -1.42 15.11
CA LEU A 4 -14.45 -1.46 13.66
C LEU A 4 -13.70 -2.75 13.26
N TYR A 5 -13.14 -3.47 14.22
CA TYR A 5 -12.43 -4.73 14.03
C TYR A 5 -13.16 -5.94 14.64
N SER A 6 -14.42 -5.79 15.04
CA SER A 6 -15.26 -6.92 15.42
C SER A 6 -15.40 -7.91 14.26
N GLY A 7 -15.44 -9.20 14.59
CA GLY A 7 -15.51 -10.28 13.58
C GLY A 7 -16.70 -10.13 12.62
N SER A 8 -17.85 -9.65 13.10
CA SER A 8 -19.04 -9.40 12.26
C SER A 8 -18.87 -8.25 11.26
N THR A 9 -18.10 -7.22 11.63
CA THR A 9 -17.80 -6.08 10.75
C THR A 9 -16.81 -6.49 9.66
N LEU A 10 -15.79 -7.27 10.01
CA LEU A 10 -14.83 -7.81 9.04
C LEU A 10 -15.48 -8.81 8.09
N GLU A 11 -16.43 -9.61 8.59
CA GLU A 11 -17.18 -10.53 7.76
C GLU A 11 -18.08 -9.79 6.75
N SER A 12 -18.77 -8.74 7.20
CA SER A 12 -19.59 -7.88 6.33
C SER A 12 -18.73 -7.17 5.27
N LEU A 13 -17.51 -6.77 5.63
CA LEU A 13 -16.54 -6.20 4.69
C LEU A 13 -16.11 -7.20 3.62
N LEU A 14 -15.86 -8.46 3.99
CA LEU A 14 -15.55 -9.52 3.02
C LEU A 14 -16.71 -9.78 2.07
N ASP A 15 -17.95 -9.80 2.58
CA ASP A 15 -19.15 -10.00 1.76
C ASP A 15 -19.39 -8.85 0.77
N GLY A 16 -18.91 -7.64 1.09
CA GLY A 16 -18.97 -6.46 0.22
C GLY A 16 -17.72 -6.22 -0.64
N LEU A 17 -16.66 -7.02 -0.49
CA LEU A 17 -15.33 -6.73 -1.07
C LEU A 17 -15.36 -6.58 -2.60
N THR A 18 -16.22 -7.36 -3.25
CA THR A 18 -16.39 -7.41 -4.72
C THR A 18 -17.54 -6.55 -5.23
N ASP A 19 -18.19 -5.77 -4.38
CA ASP A 19 -19.28 -4.87 -4.74
C ASP A 19 -18.85 -3.41 -4.58
N LEU A 20 -18.55 -2.75 -5.69
CA LEU A 20 -18.11 -1.36 -5.71
C LEU A 20 -19.21 -0.36 -5.30
N ASN A 21 -20.49 -0.77 -5.27
CA ASN A 21 -21.56 0.07 -4.72
C ASN A 21 -21.58 0.04 -3.19
N ARG A 22 -21.15 -1.08 -2.59
CA ARG A 22 -21.04 -1.23 -1.13
C ARG A 22 -19.75 -0.63 -0.60
N ILE A 23 -18.64 -0.90 -1.28
CA ILE A 23 -17.33 -0.35 -0.94
C ILE A 23 -16.81 0.41 -2.17
N PRO A 24 -17.11 1.71 -2.29
CA PRO A 24 -16.60 2.55 -3.37
C PRO A 24 -15.07 2.50 -3.50
N LYS A 25 -14.57 2.67 -4.73
CA LYS A 25 -13.13 2.58 -5.07
C LYS A 25 -12.27 3.57 -4.29
N GLU A 26 -12.84 4.69 -3.88
CA GLU A 26 -12.19 5.76 -3.12
C GLU A 26 -11.75 5.27 -1.73
N TYR A 27 -12.40 4.22 -1.21
CA TYR A 27 -12.06 3.63 0.07
C TYR A 27 -11.03 2.51 -0.01
N SER A 28 -10.63 2.06 -1.21
CA SER A 28 -9.65 0.98 -1.36
C SER A 28 -8.33 1.21 -0.62
N PRO A 29 -7.75 2.43 -0.59
CA PRO A 29 -6.54 2.69 0.18
C PRO A 29 -6.70 2.51 1.70
N LEU A 30 -7.93 2.57 2.20
CA LEU A 30 -8.24 2.44 3.63
C LEU A 30 -8.49 0.99 4.06
N LEU A 31 -8.45 0.03 3.14
CA LEU A 31 -8.80 -1.37 3.42
C LEU A 31 -7.67 -2.17 4.07
N GLU A 32 -6.41 -1.71 3.95
CA GLU A 32 -5.25 -2.45 4.44
C GLU A 32 -5.33 -2.82 5.93
N PRO A 33 -5.68 -1.93 6.87
CA PRO A 33 -5.83 -2.29 8.28
C PRO A 33 -6.89 -3.39 8.51
N TYR A 34 -7.95 -3.44 7.70
CA TYR A 34 -8.96 -4.49 7.80
C TYR A 34 -8.42 -5.82 7.27
N PHE A 35 -7.66 -5.80 6.18
CA PHE A 35 -6.98 -6.98 5.64
C PHE A 35 -5.99 -7.58 6.64
N GLN A 36 -5.23 -6.73 7.34
CA GLN A 36 -4.31 -7.17 8.39
C GLN A 36 -5.05 -7.86 9.55
N ASN A 37 -6.23 -7.39 9.93
CA ASN A 37 -7.04 -8.04 10.96
C ASN A 37 -7.70 -9.33 10.47
N ILE A 38 -8.18 -9.37 9.22
CA ILE A 38 -8.67 -10.60 8.57
C ILE A 38 -7.58 -11.67 8.53
N ALA A 39 -6.32 -11.31 8.27
CA ALA A 39 -5.21 -12.26 8.20
C ALA A 39 -4.87 -12.94 9.55
N LYS A 40 -5.29 -12.35 10.68
CA LYS A 40 -5.12 -12.89 12.04
C LYS A 40 -6.17 -13.92 12.43
N ASP A 41 -7.32 -13.95 11.75
CA ASP A 41 -8.41 -14.90 12.00
C ASP A 41 -8.45 -15.99 10.92
N GLU A 42 -8.36 -17.26 11.32
CA GLU A 42 -8.29 -18.37 10.37
C GLU A 42 -9.58 -18.60 9.56
N ASN A 43 -10.75 -18.33 10.14
CA ASN A 43 -12.02 -18.48 9.42
C ASN A 43 -12.17 -17.38 8.38
N LEU A 44 -11.92 -16.13 8.77
CA LEU A 44 -11.98 -14.98 7.85
C LEU A 44 -10.90 -15.08 6.77
N LYS A 45 -9.69 -15.53 7.11
CA LYS A 45 -8.63 -15.82 6.14
C LYS A 45 -9.07 -16.82 5.09
N SER A 46 -9.71 -17.93 5.52
CA SER A 46 -10.20 -18.95 4.59
C SER A 46 -11.24 -18.38 3.62
N LYS A 47 -12.25 -17.67 4.15
CA LYS A 47 -13.30 -17.00 3.37
C LYS A 47 -12.72 -15.97 2.39
N ALA A 48 -11.80 -15.13 2.85
CA ALA A 48 -11.10 -14.15 2.03
C ALA A 48 -10.36 -14.79 0.84
N LEU A 49 -9.64 -15.89 1.09
CA LEU A 49 -8.92 -16.61 0.04
C LEU A 49 -9.86 -17.23 -0.99
N GLU A 50 -11.03 -17.73 -0.57
CA GLU A 50 -12.05 -18.26 -1.46
C GLU A 50 -12.59 -17.17 -2.39
N ILE A 51 -12.95 -16.01 -1.84
CA ILE A 51 -13.41 -14.84 -2.59
C ILE A 51 -12.35 -14.41 -3.62
N CYS A 52 -11.09 -14.24 -3.20
CA CYS A 52 -10.01 -13.84 -4.10
C CYS A 52 -9.78 -14.87 -5.22
N ARG A 53 -9.82 -16.18 -4.91
CA ARG A 53 -9.67 -17.24 -5.94
C ARG A 53 -10.80 -17.20 -6.96
N SER A 54 -12.03 -16.99 -6.50
CA SER A 54 -13.19 -16.86 -7.38
C SER A 54 -13.04 -15.66 -8.31
N ASN A 55 -12.61 -14.50 -7.78
CA ASN A 55 -12.32 -13.31 -8.59
C ASN A 55 -11.21 -13.56 -9.62
N PHE A 56 -10.09 -14.15 -9.22
CA PHE A 56 -8.98 -14.47 -10.11
C PHE A 56 -9.35 -15.48 -11.21
N HIS A 57 -10.24 -16.42 -10.89
CA HIS A 57 -10.76 -17.37 -11.88
C HIS A 57 -11.60 -16.64 -12.94
N LYS A 58 -12.50 -15.74 -12.52
CA LYS A 58 -13.31 -14.92 -13.44
C LYS A 58 -12.43 -14.03 -14.32
N TRP A 59 -11.45 -13.35 -13.73
CA TRP A 59 -10.48 -12.53 -14.47
C TRP A 59 -9.80 -13.31 -15.60
N LYS A 60 -9.38 -14.55 -15.30
CA LYS A 60 -8.74 -15.43 -16.28
C LYS A 60 -9.70 -15.97 -17.33
N ALA A 61 -10.94 -16.31 -16.94
CA ALA A 61 -11.92 -16.91 -17.84
C ALA A 61 -12.51 -15.90 -18.83
N GLU A 62 -12.68 -14.65 -18.40
CA GLU A 62 -13.33 -13.58 -19.17
C GLU A 62 -12.34 -12.65 -19.87
N ASP A 63 -11.06 -13.06 -19.95
CA ASP A 63 -9.95 -12.34 -20.59
C ASP A 63 -9.94 -10.85 -20.19
N GLU A 64 -9.97 -10.58 -18.88
CA GLU A 64 -9.86 -9.24 -18.28
C GLU A 64 -11.11 -8.34 -18.46
N LYS A 65 -12.14 -8.77 -19.21
CA LYS A 65 -13.28 -7.90 -19.59
C LYS A 65 -14.51 -7.97 -18.69
N GLY A 66 -14.70 -9.08 -17.97
CA GLY A 66 -15.92 -9.27 -17.16
C GLY A 66 -15.74 -9.02 -15.66
N VAL A 67 -14.54 -8.61 -15.23
CA VAL A 67 -14.25 -8.26 -13.84
C VAL A 67 -13.67 -6.86 -13.77
N ASP A 68 -14.20 -6.03 -12.87
CA ASP A 68 -13.67 -4.70 -12.65
C ASP A 68 -12.22 -4.78 -12.10
N PRO A 69 -11.25 -4.09 -12.71
CA PRO A 69 -9.85 -4.08 -12.28
C PRO A 69 -9.67 -3.69 -10.81
N GLU A 70 -10.53 -2.82 -10.28
CA GLU A 70 -10.48 -2.40 -8.88
C GLU A 70 -10.70 -3.58 -7.92
N ILE A 71 -11.66 -4.44 -8.25
CA ILE A 71 -11.97 -5.61 -7.44
C ILE A 71 -10.77 -6.57 -7.45
N THR A 72 -10.17 -6.78 -8.62
CA THR A 72 -8.98 -7.63 -8.74
C THR A 72 -7.79 -7.05 -7.99
N ARG A 73 -7.60 -5.73 -8.01
CA ARG A 73 -6.59 -5.03 -7.20
C ARG A 73 -6.78 -5.27 -5.71
N ARG A 74 -8.01 -5.11 -5.19
CA ARG A 74 -8.33 -5.40 -3.77
C ARG A 74 -8.02 -6.85 -3.41
N CYS A 75 -8.39 -7.80 -4.26
CA CYS A 75 -8.11 -9.21 -4.05
C CYS A 75 -6.60 -9.52 -4.07
N LEU A 76 -5.81 -8.84 -4.91
CA LEU A 76 -4.36 -8.95 -4.93
C LEU A 76 -3.73 -8.41 -3.64
N ASN A 77 -4.16 -7.23 -3.18
CA ASN A 77 -3.70 -6.63 -1.92
C ASN A 77 -4.00 -7.56 -0.72
N LEU A 78 -5.24 -8.03 -0.60
CA LEU A 78 -5.64 -8.96 0.46
C LEU A 78 -4.91 -10.30 0.38
N TRP A 79 -4.69 -10.83 -0.82
CA TRP A 79 -3.90 -12.04 -1.02
C TRP A 79 -2.47 -11.86 -0.53
N TYR A 80 -1.84 -10.73 -0.86
CA TYR A 80 -0.49 -10.41 -0.43
C TYR A 80 -0.40 -10.36 1.10
N VAL A 81 -1.32 -9.65 1.77
CA VAL A 81 -1.37 -9.58 3.24
C VAL A 81 -1.52 -10.97 3.86
N ILE A 82 -2.37 -11.84 3.30
CA ILE A 82 -2.62 -13.19 3.84
C ILE A 82 -1.46 -14.16 3.58
N LYS A 83 -0.84 -14.10 2.40
CA LYS A 83 0.15 -15.11 1.95
C LYS A 83 1.60 -14.63 2.05
N GLY A 84 1.82 -13.35 2.32
CA GLY A 84 3.14 -12.70 2.28
C GLY A 84 3.79 -12.72 0.90
N LYS A 85 3.03 -12.99 -0.18
CA LYS A 85 3.56 -13.08 -1.53
C LYS A 85 2.53 -12.78 -2.60
N GLU A 86 3.01 -12.23 -3.70
CA GLU A 86 2.19 -11.86 -4.86
C GLU A 86 1.58 -13.09 -5.56
N TYR A 87 0.40 -12.88 -6.14
CA TYR A 87 -0.26 -13.89 -6.96
C TYR A 87 0.20 -13.79 -8.42
N LYS A 88 1.13 -14.66 -8.83
CA LYS A 88 1.82 -14.59 -10.13
C LYS A 88 1.10 -15.23 -11.32
N LYS A 89 -0.11 -15.79 -11.14
CA LYS A 89 -0.80 -16.57 -12.19
C LYS A 89 -1.75 -15.75 -13.07
N LEU A 90 -1.95 -14.47 -12.75
CA LEU A 90 -2.78 -13.58 -13.57
C LEU A 90 -1.97 -13.04 -14.73
N LYS A 91 -2.60 -13.00 -15.91
CA LYS A 91 -2.09 -12.27 -17.08
C LYS A 91 -2.57 -10.82 -16.96
N ASN A 92 -1.66 -9.88 -17.19
CA ASN A 92 -1.88 -8.43 -17.10
C ASN A 92 -2.71 -7.97 -15.88
N PRO A 93 -2.31 -8.31 -14.64
CA PRO A 93 -3.04 -7.84 -13.47
C PRO A 93 -3.02 -6.31 -13.39
N PRO A 94 -4.05 -5.69 -12.77
CA PRO A 94 -4.03 -4.25 -12.48
C PRO A 94 -2.80 -3.91 -11.62
N PRO A 95 -2.26 -2.68 -11.73
CA PRO A 95 -1.14 -2.26 -10.89
C PRO A 95 -1.56 -2.35 -9.42
N ALA A 96 -0.71 -3.00 -8.62
CA ALA A 96 -0.88 -3.03 -7.18
C ALA A 96 -0.63 -1.64 -6.60
N ASP A 97 -1.31 -1.32 -5.50
CA ASP A 97 -0.97 -0.12 -4.74
C ASP A 97 0.46 -0.22 -4.20
N ASN A 98 1.09 0.93 -3.91
CA ASN A 98 2.37 0.99 -3.21
C ASN A 98 2.20 0.54 -1.76
N ILE A 99 1.90 -0.74 -1.56
CA ILE A 99 1.96 -1.39 -0.26
C ILE A 99 3.43 -1.46 0.09
N ILE A 100 3.80 -0.99 1.29
CA ILE A 100 5.16 -1.14 1.80
C ILE A 100 5.40 -2.65 1.96
N LYS A 101 6.18 -3.23 1.05
CA LYS A 101 6.35 -4.68 0.93
C LYS A 101 7.27 -5.25 2.02
N ASP A 102 8.13 -4.43 2.60
CA ASP A 102 9.05 -4.80 3.66
C ASP A 102 9.29 -3.59 4.58
N GLU A 103 8.89 -3.67 5.85
CA GLU A 103 9.56 -2.89 6.89
C GLU A 103 10.86 -3.63 7.21
N ILE A 104 11.97 -3.18 6.62
CA ILE A 104 13.30 -3.69 6.96
C ILE A 104 13.67 -3.10 8.32
N ASP A 105 13.76 -3.96 9.34
CA ASP A 105 14.34 -3.59 10.62
C ASP A 105 15.86 -3.39 10.44
N VAL A 106 16.26 -2.13 10.24
CA VAL A 106 17.66 -1.73 10.05
C VAL A 106 18.46 -1.70 11.36
N SER A 107 17.86 -2.02 12.51
CA SER A 107 18.52 -2.00 13.82
C SER A 107 19.74 -2.94 13.90
N ASN A 108 19.76 -3.98 13.06
CA ASN A 108 20.78 -5.03 13.08
C ASN A 108 21.75 -5.00 11.89
N ILE A 109 21.72 -3.95 11.05
CA ILE A 109 22.65 -3.83 9.93
C ILE A 109 23.86 -3.00 10.39
N GLU A 110 24.87 -3.69 10.92
CA GLU A 110 26.21 -3.12 11.07
C GLU A 110 26.74 -2.76 9.66
N ASP A 111 27.31 -1.56 9.51
CA ASP A 111 27.80 -0.94 8.25
C ASP A 111 26.78 -0.32 7.28
N LEU A 112 25.62 0.15 7.75
CA LEU A 112 24.81 1.10 6.98
C LEU A 112 25.46 2.51 7.00
N ASN A 113 26.37 2.76 6.07
CA ASN A 113 26.83 4.12 5.74
C ASN A 113 25.71 4.83 4.96
N VAL A 114 24.61 5.19 5.65
CA VAL A 114 23.44 5.86 5.03
C VAL A 114 23.78 7.32 4.77
N GLY A 115 24.51 7.57 3.68
CA GLY A 115 24.49 8.88 3.04
C GLY A 115 23.15 9.06 2.33
N ARG A 116 22.45 10.17 2.58
CA ARG A 116 21.31 10.57 1.75
C ARG A 116 21.83 10.81 0.33
N LEU A 117 21.45 9.94 -0.61
CA LEU A 117 21.78 10.08 -2.02
C LEU A 117 20.89 11.15 -2.63
N GLU A 118 21.47 12.26 -3.06
CA GLU A 118 20.78 13.28 -3.85
C GLU A 118 21.19 13.14 -5.31
N PHE A 119 20.26 13.43 -6.22
CA PHE A 119 20.46 13.25 -7.65
C PHE A 119 20.24 14.57 -8.39
N ASP A 120 20.99 14.80 -9.45
CA ASP A 120 20.77 15.93 -10.35
C ASP A 120 19.52 15.73 -11.23
N GLU A 121 19.18 16.74 -12.04
CA GLU A 121 18.04 16.71 -12.97
C GLU A 121 18.15 15.62 -14.06
N TYR A 122 19.31 14.97 -14.21
CA TYR A 122 19.57 13.88 -15.13
C TYR A 122 19.72 12.51 -14.43
N GLY A 123 19.48 12.46 -13.11
CA GLY A 123 19.54 11.23 -12.32
C GLY A 123 20.95 10.80 -11.93
N LYS A 124 21.96 11.66 -11.99
CA LYS A 124 23.33 11.35 -11.51
C LYS A 124 23.47 11.71 -10.03
N PRO A 125 24.14 10.86 -9.23
CA PRO A 125 24.34 11.13 -7.80
C PRO A 125 25.25 12.34 -7.58
N ILE A 126 24.84 13.22 -6.66
CA ILE A 126 25.56 14.43 -6.26
C ILE A 126 26.40 14.09 -5.03
N THR A 127 27.71 14.30 -5.12
CA THR A 127 28.66 13.96 -4.06
C THR A 127 28.75 14.98 -2.92
N ASN A 128 28.25 16.21 -3.13
CA ASN A 128 28.12 17.26 -2.10
C ASN A 128 26.93 18.19 -2.44
N PRO A 129 25.70 17.81 -2.06
CA PRO A 129 24.51 18.59 -2.40
C PRO A 129 24.46 19.99 -1.79
N LEU A 130 25.28 20.24 -0.76
CA LEU A 130 25.31 21.50 -0.01
C LEU A 130 26.45 22.45 -0.45
N ASP A 131 27.29 22.09 -1.43
CA ASP A 131 28.44 22.92 -1.84
C ASP A 131 28.03 24.29 -2.42
N ASN A 132 26.77 24.46 -2.81
CA ASN A 132 26.22 25.72 -3.34
C ASN A 132 25.35 26.51 -2.35
N LEU A 133 25.27 26.10 -1.08
CA LEU A 133 24.57 26.88 -0.05
C LEU A 133 25.42 28.09 0.35
N THR A 134 25.07 29.25 -0.18
CA THR A 134 25.54 30.53 0.37
C THR A 134 24.56 30.95 1.46
N LEU A 135 24.99 30.89 2.72
CA LEU A 135 24.26 31.46 3.85
C LEU A 135 24.44 32.99 3.83
N GLU A 136 23.44 33.74 3.38
CA GLU A 136 23.37 35.17 3.64
C GLU A 136 22.71 35.40 5.00
N GLU A 137 23.49 35.82 5.99
CA GLU A 137 22.98 36.30 7.27
C GLU A 137 22.45 37.72 7.09
N VAL A 138 21.13 37.90 7.21
CA VAL A 138 20.50 39.22 7.23
C VAL A 138 20.26 39.61 8.68
N GLU A 139 21.07 40.54 9.21
CA GLU A 139 20.80 41.15 10.52
C GLU A 139 19.56 42.05 10.40
N VAL A 140 18.47 41.65 11.05
CA VAL A 140 17.25 42.46 11.15
C VAL A 140 17.40 43.43 12.33
N SER A 141 18.07 44.55 12.11
CA SER A 141 18.30 45.59 13.14
C SER A 141 17.55 46.89 12.88
N ASP A 142 16.31 46.85 12.34
CA ASP A 142 15.53 48.09 12.06
C ASP A 142 14.03 48.04 12.41
N PHE A 143 13.54 47.07 13.19
CA PHE A 143 12.11 46.99 13.56
C PHE A 143 11.80 47.32 15.03
N ILE A 144 12.51 48.28 15.64
CA ILE A 144 11.99 48.96 16.83
C ILE A 144 12.00 50.46 16.55
N LYS A 145 10.87 50.98 16.06
CA LYS A 145 10.52 52.39 16.19
C LYS A 145 9.66 52.52 17.45
N GLU A 146 10.12 53.35 18.39
CA GLU A 146 9.34 53.88 19.52
C GLU A 146 8.06 54.59 19.07
#